data_AF-A0A7S7EUG6-F1
#
_entry.id   AF-A0A7S7EUG6-F1
#
_cell.length_a   1.000
_cell.length_b   1.000
_cell.length_c   1.000
_cell.angle_alpha   90.00
_cell.angle_beta   90.00
_cell.angle_gamma   90.00
#
_symmetry.space_group_name_H-M   'P 1'
#
loop_
_entity.id
_entity.type
_entity.pdbx_description
1 polymer ?
#
loop_
_entity_poly.entity_id
_entity_poly.type
_entity_poly.pdbx_seq_one_letter_code
_entity_poly.pdbx_strand_id
1 'polypeptide(L)'
;MEYSQINTLTKFGPDDFSLWTLTLPREKIHEIRQNNPVSEGNLRDIFEAVLSGEEQPESICHFVLPHGNGLRLFSADMGEDFVDRMRYNGSSVRGRREDIMAELRDGLKGQGYALRSNASFLNVNVLETLQRIMEKNTDYYQSDFRYDVEKLRAAAADRNAERHFFWMSRSGGTWCFAEPEVYIRRTSQHNTWNFYGAGNKSEHVKTFWIELKGMRDEKVMGDIVELDYQKHLDYLCTHSFEPSAVEMVFKNPNGCRTFSYQEYDQNFQSIAQRYGTVERVSFLVSDPYALSRAATLAHGLFWDAAEPMEIDAYVKRLEHDRLHDYGYTADDLMLTGPVDAKKAVRNGLACYALYPDSSKELIVGREAYQERHFRGALFGMSAEERSILQYFKQDCTPLFTTEEMREICSLAVQAGMENDPDRSHLLDKIIHKAECMLPQEEQGYAPEQENEYNREDL
;
A
#
# COMPACT_ATOMS: atom_id res chain seq x y z
N MET A 1 -1.28 23.18 -8.90
CA MET A 1 0.03 22.68 -9.38
C MET A 1 0.54 21.75 -8.31
N GLU A 2 0.79 20.50 -8.67
CA GLU A 2 1.22 19.46 -7.72
C GLU A 2 2.74 19.47 -7.59
N TYR A 3 3.23 19.26 -6.38
CA TYR A 3 4.65 19.29 -6.05
C TYR A 3 5.08 17.96 -5.44
N SER A 4 6.34 17.59 -5.64
CA SER A 4 6.96 16.45 -4.99
C SER A 4 8.41 16.78 -4.62
N GLN A 5 8.96 16.00 -3.70
CA GLN A 5 10.37 16.10 -3.36
C GLN A 5 11.23 15.37 -4.40
N ILE A 6 12.40 15.93 -4.67
CA ILE A 6 13.44 15.36 -5.51
C ILE A 6 14.81 15.65 -4.91
N ASN A 7 15.77 14.76 -5.15
CA ASN A 7 17.09 14.82 -4.54
C ASN A 7 18.13 15.21 -5.58
N THR A 8 19.02 16.14 -5.24
CA THR A 8 20.20 16.44 -6.04
C THR A 8 21.47 16.07 -5.29
N LEU A 9 22.45 15.53 -6.01
CA LEU A 9 23.78 15.24 -5.47
C LEU A 9 24.83 16.18 -6.07
N THR A 10 25.70 16.71 -5.23
CA THR A 10 26.86 17.50 -5.65
C THR A 10 28.12 16.94 -5.01
N LYS A 11 29.17 16.75 -5.80
CA LYS A 11 30.47 16.25 -5.33
C LYS A 11 31.47 17.40 -5.24
N PHE A 12 32.09 17.58 -4.07
CA PHE A 12 33.11 18.59 -3.83
C PHE A 12 34.51 18.00 -3.68
N GLY A 13 34.62 16.68 -3.50
CA GLY A 13 35.88 15.96 -3.39
C GLY A 13 35.67 14.45 -3.43
N PRO A 14 36.74 13.65 -3.22
CA PRO A 14 36.65 12.19 -3.26
C PRO A 14 35.67 11.59 -2.22
N ASP A 15 35.58 12.19 -1.03
CA ASP A 15 34.72 11.74 0.08
C ASP A 15 33.94 12.93 0.68
N ASP A 16 33.53 13.88 -0.16
CA ASP A 16 32.82 15.09 0.26
C ASP A 16 31.69 15.37 -0.72
N PHE A 17 30.45 15.16 -0.24
CA PHE A 17 29.23 15.23 -1.04
C PHE A 17 28.20 16.10 -0.32
N SER A 18 27.36 16.78 -1.10
CA SER A 18 26.12 17.38 -0.62
C SER A 18 24.93 16.69 -1.25
N LEU A 19 23.93 16.44 -0.42
CA LEU A 19 22.58 16.09 -0.83
C LEU A 19 21.69 17.30 -0.57
N TRP A 20 20.95 17.70 -1.58
CA TRP A 20 19.93 18.73 -1.46
C TRP A 20 18.58 18.15 -1.87
N THR A 21 17.67 18.09 -0.91
CA THR A 21 16.28 17.69 -1.14
C THR A 21 15.48 18.94 -1.47
N LEU A 22 14.94 19.00 -2.68
CA LEU A 22 14.17 20.09 -3.25
C LEU A 22 12.70 19.71 -3.33
N THR A 23 11.80 20.68 -3.25
CA THR A 23 10.39 20.50 -3.65
C THR A 23 10.16 21.17 -5.00
N LEU A 24 9.89 20.39 -6.05
CA LEU A 24 9.66 20.88 -7.41
C LEU A 24 8.25 20.50 -7.91
N PRO A 25 7.70 21.24 -8.91
CA PRO A 25 6.49 20.80 -9.60
C PRO A 25 6.70 19.40 -10.18
N ARG A 26 5.71 18.51 -10.02
CA ARG A 26 5.77 17.14 -10.57
C ARG A 26 5.94 17.10 -12.09
N GLU A 27 5.36 18.07 -12.81
CA GLU A 27 5.61 18.26 -14.25
C GLU A 27 7.10 18.41 -14.55
N LYS A 28 7.83 19.19 -13.74
CA LYS A 28 9.27 19.38 -13.92
C LYS A 28 10.07 18.11 -13.61
N ILE A 29 9.65 17.36 -12.59
CA ILE A 29 10.25 16.06 -12.24
C ILE A 29 10.01 15.05 -13.38
N HIS A 30 8.80 15.04 -13.95
CA HIS A 30 8.45 14.22 -15.10
C HIS A 30 9.32 14.56 -16.32
N GLU A 31 9.53 15.85 -16.63
CA GLU A 31 10.46 16.29 -17.69
C GLU A 31 11.88 15.75 -17.45
N ILE A 32 12.41 15.85 -16.23
CA ILE A 32 13.74 15.34 -15.88
C ILE A 32 13.83 13.82 -16.13
N ARG A 33 12.78 13.06 -15.81
CA ARG A 33 12.72 11.61 -16.06
C ARG A 33 12.76 11.23 -17.54
N GLN A 34 12.42 12.14 -18.45
CA GLN A 34 12.48 11.90 -19.91
C GLN A 34 13.88 12.09 -20.50
N ASN A 35 14.82 12.68 -19.75
CA ASN A 35 16.20 12.82 -20.19
C ASN A 35 16.91 11.47 -20.18
N ASN A 36 17.99 11.34 -20.95
CA ASN A 36 18.85 10.16 -20.85
C ASN A 36 19.58 10.18 -19.50
N PRO A 37 19.55 9.08 -18.72
CA PRO A 37 20.30 9.00 -17.48
C PRO A 37 21.81 9.01 -17.78
N VAL A 38 22.56 9.72 -16.95
CA VAL A 38 24.03 9.73 -16.96
C VAL A 38 24.58 8.41 -16.45
N SER A 39 23.92 7.83 -15.45
CA SER A 39 24.27 6.56 -14.85
C SER A 39 23.03 5.90 -14.28
N GLU A 40 23.06 4.57 -14.19
CA GLU A 40 22.03 3.72 -13.61
C GLU A 40 22.69 2.60 -12.84
N GLY A 41 22.22 2.35 -11.61
CA GLY A 41 22.78 1.32 -10.76
C GLY A 41 22.36 1.44 -9.31
N ASN A 42 23.12 0.81 -8.42
CA ASN A 42 22.91 0.91 -6.98
C ASN A 42 23.41 2.26 -6.44
N LEU A 43 23.18 2.53 -5.15
CA LEU A 43 23.63 3.78 -4.50
C LEU A 43 25.11 4.11 -4.72
N ARG A 44 26.02 3.12 -4.71
CA ARG A 44 27.44 3.37 -4.92
C ARG A 44 27.74 3.77 -6.35
N ASP A 45 27.16 3.07 -7.32
CA ASP A 45 27.33 3.35 -8.74
C ASP A 45 26.92 4.79 -9.07
N ILE A 46 25.86 5.30 -8.43
CA ILE A 46 25.43 6.70 -8.57
C ILE A 46 26.47 7.68 -8.02
N PHE A 47 26.97 7.48 -6.80
CA PHE A 47 27.95 8.39 -6.19
C PHE A 47 29.30 8.38 -6.92
N GLU A 48 29.67 7.26 -7.54
CA GLU A 48 30.86 7.16 -8.38
C GLU A 48 30.71 7.93 -9.69
N ALA A 49 29.49 7.97 -10.25
CA ALA A 49 29.18 8.66 -11.50
C ALA A 49 29.02 10.19 -11.37
N VAL A 50 28.79 10.73 -10.17
CA VAL A 50 28.69 12.19 -9.98
C VAL A 50 30.06 12.84 -10.23
N LEU A 51 30.09 13.76 -11.21
CA LEU A 51 31.26 14.57 -11.55
C LEU A 51 31.50 15.67 -10.51
N SER A 52 32.77 16.09 -10.35
CA SER A 52 33.13 17.13 -9.38
C SER A 52 32.56 18.49 -9.79
N GLY A 53 32.07 19.26 -8.81
CA GLY A 53 31.48 20.60 -9.04
C GLY A 53 32.46 21.63 -9.62
N GLU A 54 33.78 21.42 -9.50
CA GLU A 54 34.79 22.28 -10.14
C GLU A 54 34.87 22.10 -11.67
N GLU A 55 34.27 21.05 -12.21
CA GLU A 55 34.31 20.71 -13.64
C GLU A 55 33.00 21.08 -14.39
N GLN A 56 32.03 21.72 -13.72
CA GLN A 56 30.69 21.92 -14.29
C GLN A 56 30.11 23.33 -14.10
N PRO A 57 29.26 23.81 -15.05
CA PRO A 57 28.52 25.05 -14.90
C PRO A 57 27.57 24.99 -13.70
N GLU A 58 27.44 26.10 -12.96
CA GLU A 58 26.49 26.24 -11.84
C GLU A 58 25.02 26.03 -12.25
N SER A 59 24.72 26.12 -13.55
CA SER A 59 23.38 25.88 -14.09
C SER A 59 22.98 24.41 -14.11
N ILE A 60 23.92 23.47 -14.04
CA ILE A 60 23.65 22.03 -14.15
C ILE A 60 23.41 21.42 -12.76
N CYS A 61 22.27 20.74 -12.60
CA CYS A 61 21.94 19.98 -11.41
C CYS A 61 21.91 18.47 -11.71
N HIS A 62 22.41 17.65 -10.79
CA HIS A 62 22.36 16.19 -10.86
C HIS A 62 21.26 15.64 -9.98
N PHE A 63 20.15 15.23 -10.58
CA PHE A 63 18.99 14.68 -9.90
C PHE A 63 19.08 13.16 -9.78
N VAL A 64 18.77 12.65 -8.59
CA VAL A 64 18.71 11.21 -8.32
C VAL A 64 17.26 10.79 -8.17
N LEU A 65 16.84 9.84 -9.01
CA LEU A 65 15.48 9.33 -9.03
C LEU A 65 15.49 7.79 -8.99
N PRO A 66 14.60 7.16 -8.22
CA PRO A 66 14.50 5.70 -8.18
C PRO A 66 14.06 5.10 -9.49
N HIS A 67 14.57 3.89 -9.75
CA HIS A 67 14.18 3.05 -10.87
C HIS A 67 14.41 1.58 -10.54
N GLY A 68 13.34 0.79 -10.43
CA GLY A 68 13.42 -0.62 -10.05
C GLY A 68 14.11 -0.81 -8.69
N ASN A 69 15.06 -1.74 -8.62
CA ASN A 69 15.87 -1.97 -7.42
C ASN A 69 17.04 -0.98 -7.23
N GLY A 70 17.21 -0.04 -8.14
CA GLY A 70 18.31 0.90 -8.15
C GLY A 70 17.86 2.35 -8.30
N LEU A 71 18.78 3.15 -8.82
CA LEU A 71 18.67 4.58 -8.97
C LEU A 71 19.14 4.97 -10.37
N ARG A 72 18.65 6.10 -10.86
CA ARG A 72 19.14 6.77 -12.06
C ARG A 72 19.59 8.19 -11.71
N LEU A 73 20.74 8.57 -12.27
CA LEU A 73 21.30 9.92 -12.18
C LEU A 73 20.95 10.69 -13.46
N PHE A 74 20.31 11.84 -13.33
CA PHE A 74 19.97 12.71 -14.45
C PHE A 74 20.69 14.04 -14.30
N SER A 75 21.36 14.52 -15.34
CA SER A 75 21.82 15.91 -15.40
C SER A 75 20.79 16.76 -16.14
N ALA A 76 20.43 17.91 -15.57
CA ALA A 76 19.57 18.88 -16.24
C ALA A 76 20.13 20.29 -16.04
N ASP A 77 20.12 21.07 -17.12
CA ASP A 77 20.39 22.50 -17.08
C ASP A 77 19.15 23.24 -16.57
N MET A 78 19.29 23.87 -15.40
CA MET A 78 18.23 24.58 -14.68
C MET A 78 18.38 26.11 -14.81
N GLY A 79 19.44 26.59 -15.48
CA GLY A 79 19.81 27.99 -15.60
C GLY A 79 20.64 28.51 -14.42
N GLU A 80 21.50 29.50 -14.66
CA GLU A 80 22.51 29.98 -13.72
C GLU A 80 21.92 30.46 -12.38
N ASP A 81 20.82 31.22 -12.37
CA ASP A 81 20.23 31.68 -11.10
C ASP A 81 19.38 30.63 -10.37
N PHE A 82 19.30 29.38 -10.86
CA PHE A 82 18.40 28.38 -10.26
C PHE A 82 18.73 28.10 -8.80
N VAL A 83 20.01 27.88 -8.50
CA VAL A 83 20.49 27.58 -7.14
C VAL A 83 20.16 28.76 -6.21
N ASP A 84 20.41 29.99 -6.64
CA ASP A 84 20.11 31.19 -5.86
C ASP A 84 18.61 31.38 -5.64
N ARG A 85 17.77 31.20 -6.68
CA ARG A 85 16.31 31.29 -6.58
C ARG A 85 15.75 30.22 -5.63
N MET A 86 16.35 29.03 -5.63
CA MET A 86 15.89 27.90 -4.85
C MET A 86 16.60 27.74 -3.50
N ARG A 87 17.55 28.60 -3.11
CA ARG A 87 18.40 28.41 -1.92
C ARG A 87 17.67 28.16 -0.57
N TYR A 88 16.40 28.56 -0.46
CA TYR A 88 15.55 28.32 0.71
C TYR A 88 14.52 27.19 0.52
N ASN A 89 14.60 26.46 -0.59
CA ASN A 89 13.73 25.35 -0.93
C ASN A 89 14.31 24.05 -0.37
N GLY A 90 13.60 23.44 0.57
CA GLY A 90 13.95 22.15 1.15
C GLY A 90 15.19 22.19 2.05
N SER A 91 16.00 21.13 2.05
CA SER A 91 17.08 20.92 3.01
C SER A 91 18.36 20.42 2.34
N SER A 92 19.51 20.93 2.77
CA SER A 92 20.82 20.50 2.29
C SER A 92 21.68 19.98 3.43
N VAL A 93 22.33 18.85 3.19
CA VAL A 93 23.29 18.22 4.10
C VAL A 93 24.56 17.94 3.32
N ARG A 94 25.72 18.27 3.89
CA ARG A 94 27.04 17.98 3.32
C ARG A 94 27.86 17.16 4.30
N GLY A 95 28.56 16.15 3.80
CA GLY A 95 29.29 15.22 4.64
C GLY A 95 30.05 14.17 3.84
N ARG A 96 30.47 13.11 4.54
CA ARG A 96 31.15 11.98 3.92
C ARG A 96 30.19 11.19 3.04
N ARG A 97 30.74 10.43 2.10
CA ARG A 97 29.94 9.66 1.14
C ARG A 97 28.92 8.75 1.81
N GLU A 98 29.36 7.96 2.79
CA GLU A 98 28.49 6.99 3.47
C GLU A 98 27.36 7.68 4.27
N ASP A 99 27.63 8.82 4.89
CA ASP A 99 26.62 9.60 5.62
C ASP A 99 25.55 10.13 4.65
N ILE A 100 25.97 10.66 3.51
CA ILE A 100 25.07 11.20 2.49
C ILE A 100 24.30 10.08 1.75
N MET A 101 24.91 8.92 1.57
CA MET A 101 24.22 7.74 1.04
C MET A 101 23.13 7.25 1.99
N ALA A 102 23.37 7.26 3.31
CA ALA A 102 22.36 6.93 4.31
C ALA A 102 21.21 7.95 4.30
N GLU A 103 21.53 9.25 4.30
CA GLU A 103 20.53 10.31 4.22
C GLU A 103 19.67 10.22 2.95
N LEU A 104 20.28 9.96 1.79
CA LEU A 104 19.53 9.78 0.54
C LEU A 104 18.60 8.57 0.61
N ARG A 105 19.06 7.46 1.18
CA ARG A 105 18.25 6.25 1.35
C ARG A 105 17.02 6.53 2.21
N ASP A 106 17.21 7.18 3.35
CA ASP A 106 16.14 7.49 4.29
C ASP A 106 15.18 8.55 3.71
N GLY A 107 15.72 9.53 2.98
CA GLY A 107 14.95 10.52 2.24
C GLY A 107 14.05 9.89 1.17
N LEU A 108 14.61 8.98 0.35
CA LEU A 108 13.85 8.26 -0.68
C LEU A 108 12.75 7.37 -0.08
N LYS A 109 13.07 6.63 0.99
CA LYS A 109 12.06 5.89 1.76
C LYS A 109 10.96 6.81 2.27
N GLY A 110 11.35 7.96 2.83
CA GLY A 110 10.43 8.99 3.29
C GLY A 110 9.54 9.59 2.19
N GLN A 111 9.99 9.57 0.94
CA GLN A 111 9.23 10.01 -0.22
C GLN A 111 8.29 8.93 -0.78
N GLY A 112 8.27 7.73 -0.17
CA GLY A 112 7.43 6.61 -0.57
C GLY A 112 8.07 5.69 -1.61
N TYR A 113 9.37 5.82 -1.86
CA TYR A 113 10.09 4.92 -2.75
C TYR A 113 10.59 3.68 -2.00
N ALA A 114 10.50 2.54 -2.67
CA ALA A 114 11.14 1.31 -2.23
C ALA A 114 12.35 1.04 -3.12
N LEU A 115 13.54 0.88 -2.53
CA LEU A 115 14.77 0.52 -3.27
C LEU A 115 14.80 -0.98 -3.57
N ARG A 116 13.81 -1.45 -4.32
CA ARG A 116 13.63 -2.84 -4.75
C ARG A 116 12.76 -2.88 -6.00
N SER A 117 12.85 -3.96 -6.75
CA SER A 117 11.99 -4.17 -7.92
C SER A 117 10.53 -4.31 -7.51
N ASN A 118 9.65 -3.70 -8.30
CA ASN A 118 8.21 -3.91 -8.18
C ASN A 118 7.88 -5.37 -8.51
N ALA A 119 6.87 -5.93 -7.85
CA ALA A 119 6.41 -7.28 -8.19
C ALA A 119 5.40 -7.27 -9.33
N SER A 120 5.43 -8.31 -10.14
CA SER A 120 4.35 -8.67 -11.05
C SER A 120 3.88 -10.10 -10.80
N PHE A 121 2.58 -10.31 -10.93
CA PHE A 121 1.92 -11.60 -10.76
C PHE A 121 1.21 -11.91 -12.06
N LEU A 122 1.70 -12.93 -12.78
CA LEU A 122 1.25 -13.24 -14.14
C LEU A 122 0.23 -14.38 -14.12
N ASN A 123 -0.92 -14.16 -14.75
CA ASN A 123 -1.98 -15.13 -14.96
C ASN A 123 -2.40 -15.82 -13.66
N VAL A 124 -2.68 -15.00 -12.64
CA VAL A 124 -3.06 -15.43 -11.30
C VAL A 124 -4.56 -15.28 -11.06
N ASN A 125 -5.06 -15.92 -10.00
CA ASN A 125 -6.37 -15.61 -9.45
C ASN A 125 -6.32 -14.23 -8.78
N VAL A 126 -6.84 -13.21 -9.46
CA VAL A 126 -6.72 -11.80 -9.07
C VAL A 126 -7.27 -11.57 -7.66
N LEU A 127 -8.49 -12.07 -7.40
CA LEU A 127 -9.16 -11.83 -6.11
C LEU A 127 -8.39 -12.45 -4.94
N GLU A 128 -7.90 -13.68 -5.11
CA GLU A 128 -7.11 -14.37 -4.09
C GLU A 128 -5.77 -13.66 -3.84
N THR A 129 -5.08 -13.23 -4.90
CA THR A 129 -3.82 -12.49 -4.78
C THR A 129 -4.02 -11.15 -4.04
N LEU A 130 -5.02 -10.36 -4.44
CA LEU A 130 -5.32 -9.08 -3.79
C LEU A 130 -5.78 -9.27 -2.34
N GLN A 131 -6.58 -10.30 -2.05
CA GLN A 131 -6.98 -10.62 -0.68
C GLN A 131 -5.77 -10.85 0.21
N ARG A 132 -4.81 -11.65 -0.26
CA ARG A 132 -3.58 -11.96 0.49
C ARG A 132 -2.70 -10.74 0.74
N ILE A 133 -2.68 -9.78 -0.19
CA ILE A 133 -2.00 -8.50 -0.01
C ILE A 133 -2.75 -7.64 1.02
N MET A 134 -4.08 -7.50 0.84
CA MET A 134 -4.95 -6.72 1.71
C MET A 134 -4.87 -7.19 3.17
N GLU A 135 -4.96 -8.49 3.43
CA GLU A 135 -4.88 -9.07 4.79
C GLU A 135 -3.58 -8.75 5.54
N LYS A 136 -2.56 -8.26 4.83
CA LYS A 136 -1.22 -7.99 5.36
C LYS A 136 -0.89 -6.51 5.39
N ASN A 137 -1.43 -5.75 4.45
CA ASN A 137 -1.17 -4.32 4.34
C ASN A 137 -2.28 -3.46 4.95
N THR A 138 -3.52 -3.96 5.04
CA THR A 138 -4.69 -3.24 5.54
C THR A 138 -4.99 -3.62 6.98
N ASP A 139 -4.92 -2.65 7.88
CA ASP A 139 -5.11 -2.84 9.32
C ASP A 139 -6.58 -2.76 9.74
N TYR A 140 -7.31 -1.84 9.11
CA TYR A 140 -8.70 -1.51 9.41
C TYR A 140 -9.54 -1.55 8.14
N TYR A 141 -10.84 -1.78 8.29
CA TYR A 141 -11.80 -1.80 7.18
C TYR A 141 -11.45 -2.82 6.08
N GLN A 142 -10.91 -3.99 6.45
CA GLN A 142 -10.70 -5.10 5.50
C GLN A 142 -11.99 -5.54 4.79
N SER A 143 -13.16 -5.26 5.39
CA SER A 143 -14.49 -5.44 4.80
C SER A 143 -14.70 -4.65 3.49
N ASP A 144 -13.99 -3.52 3.29
CA ASP A 144 -14.09 -2.71 2.08
C ASP A 144 -13.71 -3.51 0.82
N PHE A 145 -12.83 -4.50 0.98
CA PHE A 145 -12.41 -5.40 -0.09
C PHE A 145 -13.58 -6.15 -0.74
N ARG A 146 -14.72 -6.31 -0.05
CA ARG A 146 -15.94 -6.89 -0.65
C ARG A 146 -16.41 -6.09 -1.88
N TYR A 147 -16.33 -4.76 -1.84
CA TYR A 147 -16.73 -3.91 -2.96
C TYR A 147 -15.78 -4.08 -4.15
N ASP A 148 -14.48 -4.23 -3.88
CA ASP A 148 -13.48 -4.51 -4.91
C ASP A 148 -13.74 -5.88 -5.58
N VAL A 149 -14.04 -6.91 -4.77
CA VAL A 149 -14.38 -8.26 -5.25
C VAL A 149 -15.60 -8.23 -6.17
N GLU A 150 -16.67 -7.55 -5.76
CA GLU A 150 -17.89 -7.42 -6.57
C GLU A 150 -17.59 -6.72 -7.90
N LYS A 151 -16.86 -5.59 -7.86
CA LYS A 151 -16.50 -4.81 -9.04
C LYS A 151 -15.64 -5.61 -10.03
N LEU A 152 -14.56 -6.24 -9.57
CA LEU A 152 -13.65 -7.01 -10.41
C LEU A 152 -14.30 -8.29 -10.96
N ARG A 153 -15.14 -8.97 -10.17
CA ARG A 153 -15.89 -10.15 -10.62
C ARG A 153 -16.91 -9.79 -11.69
N ALA A 154 -17.67 -8.71 -11.49
CA ALA A 154 -18.63 -8.21 -12.48
C ALA A 154 -17.92 -7.84 -13.79
N ALA A 155 -16.80 -7.10 -13.71
CA ALA A 155 -16.00 -6.74 -14.87
C ALA A 155 -15.47 -7.98 -15.61
N ALA A 156 -14.92 -8.97 -14.89
CA ALA A 156 -14.38 -10.18 -15.50
C ALA A 156 -15.44 -11.06 -16.19
N ALA A 157 -16.69 -11.01 -15.73
CA ALA A 157 -17.80 -11.78 -16.29
C ALA A 157 -18.38 -11.17 -17.58
N ASP A 158 -18.41 -9.85 -17.69
CA ASP A 158 -18.91 -9.15 -18.88
C ASP A 158 -17.76 -8.90 -19.87
N ARG A 159 -17.82 -9.52 -21.05
CA ARG A 159 -16.82 -9.40 -22.13
C ARG A 159 -16.57 -7.95 -22.59
N ASN A 160 -17.54 -7.05 -22.44
CA ASN A 160 -17.45 -5.66 -22.89
C ASN A 160 -17.09 -4.67 -21.76
N ALA A 161 -16.95 -5.14 -20.53
CA ALA A 161 -16.57 -4.29 -19.41
C ALA A 161 -15.09 -3.89 -19.46
N GLU A 162 -14.73 -2.89 -18.66
CA GLU A 162 -13.34 -2.48 -18.43
C GLU A 162 -12.47 -3.67 -18.02
N ARG A 163 -11.21 -3.65 -18.44
CA ARG A 163 -10.21 -4.68 -18.18
C ARG A 163 -9.09 -4.20 -17.30
N HIS A 164 -8.86 -2.89 -17.24
CA HIS A 164 -7.75 -2.30 -16.53
C HIS A 164 -8.23 -1.56 -15.29
N PHE A 165 -7.62 -1.88 -14.17
CA PHE A 165 -7.98 -1.30 -12.87
C PHE A 165 -6.73 -0.87 -12.12
N PHE A 166 -6.87 0.24 -11.41
CA PHE A 166 -5.96 0.58 -10.34
C PHE A 166 -6.55 0.11 -9.01
N TRP A 167 -5.75 -0.63 -8.26
CA TRP A 167 -6.11 -1.07 -6.92
C TRP A 167 -5.12 -0.54 -5.90
N MET A 168 -5.64 -0.12 -4.75
CA MET A 168 -4.85 0.42 -3.65
C MET A 168 -5.24 -0.30 -2.37
N SER A 169 -4.25 -0.73 -1.61
CA SER A 169 -4.40 -1.11 -0.21
C SER A 169 -3.69 -0.11 0.66
N ARG A 170 -4.33 0.25 1.76
CA ARG A 170 -3.82 1.18 2.77
C ARG A 170 -4.19 0.68 4.16
N SER A 171 -3.60 1.26 5.20
CA SER A 171 -3.92 0.96 6.60
C SER A 171 -5.43 1.01 6.85
N GLY A 172 -6.12 2.01 6.30
CA GLY A 172 -7.55 2.25 6.52
C GLY A 172 -8.51 1.75 5.44
N GLY A 173 -8.18 0.68 4.69
CA GLY A 173 -9.10 0.04 3.73
C GLY A 173 -8.50 -0.16 2.35
N THR A 174 -9.35 -0.33 1.34
CA THR A 174 -8.93 -0.53 -0.06
C THR A 174 -9.70 0.38 -1.01
N TRP A 175 -9.16 0.59 -2.22
CA TRP A 175 -9.82 1.29 -3.32
C TRP A 175 -9.58 0.56 -4.64
N CYS A 176 -10.63 0.38 -5.44
CA CYS A 176 -10.55 -0.14 -6.80
C CYS A 176 -11.19 0.81 -7.81
N PHE A 177 -10.38 1.38 -8.71
CA PHE A 177 -10.81 2.32 -9.74
C PHE A 177 -10.62 1.72 -11.13
N ALA A 178 -11.59 1.96 -12.01
CA ALA A 178 -11.37 1.69 -13.43
C ALA A 178 -10.27 2.63 -13.94
N GLU A 179 -9.31 2.10 -14.69
CA GLU A 179 -8.12 2.85 -15.10
C GLU A 179 -8.44 4.22 -15.73
N PRO A 180 -9.39 4.33 -16.69
CA PRO A 180 -9.71 5.61 -17.32
C PRO A 180 -10.16 6.70 -16.34
N GLU A 181 -10.83 6.34 -15.24
CA GLU A 181 -11.38 7.29 -14.26
C GLU A 181 -10.27 8.06 -13.52
N VAL A 182 -9.10 7.43 -13.34
CA VAL A 182 -7.95 8.05 -12.66
C VAL A 182 -7.28 9.12 -13.52
N TYR A 183 -7.44 9.09 -14.84
CA TYR A 183 -6.90 10.09 -15.77
C TYR A 183 -7.80 11.32 -15.92
N ILE A 184 -9.01 11.34 -15.34
CA ILE A 184 -9.95 12.45 -15.51
C ILE A 184 -9.92 13.32 -14.26
N ARG A 185 -9.42 14.55 -14.40
CA ARG A 185 -9.28 15.52 -13.31
C ARG A 185 -10.63 15.85 -12.68
N ARG A 186 -10.61 16.31 -11.43
CA ARG A 186 -11.78 16.75 -10.64
C ARG A 186 -12.79 15.63 -10.32
N THR A 187 -12.50 14.40 -10.69
CA THR A 187 -13.31 13.24 -10.29
C THR A 187 -12.87 12.73 -8.92
N SER A 188 -13.77 12.03 -8.20
CA SER A 188 -13.43 11.43 -6.92
C SER A 188 -12.27 10.45 -7.02
N GLN A 189 -12.17 9.71 -8.13
CA GLN A 189 -11.14 8.70 -8.38
C GLN A 189 -9.78 9.35 -8.56
N HIS A 190 -9.68 10.35 -9.44
CA HIS A 190 -8.45 11.11 -9.63
C HIS A 190 -8.00 11.82 -8.36
N ASN A 191 -8.93 12.47 -7.65
CA ASN A 191 -8.62 13.18 -6.41
C ASN A 191 -8.15 12.20 -5.31
N THR A 192 -8.83 11.06 -5.14
CA THR A 192 -8.44 10.02 -4.16
C THR A 192 -7.07 9.44 -4.50
N TRP A 193 -6.83 9.12 -5.77
CA TRP A 193 -5.55 8.59 -6.23
C TRP A 193 -4.40 9.60 -6.09
N ASN A 194 -4.63 10.90 -6.17
CA ASN A 194 -3.58 11.88 -5.90
C ASN A 194 -3.36 12.14 -4.40
N PHE A 195 -4.44 12.15 -3.61
CA PHE A 195 -4.40 12.40 -2.17
C PHE A 195 -3.47 11.43 -1.42
N TYR A 196 -3.61 10.12 -1.67
CA TYR A 196 -2.79 9.11 -1.00
C TYR A 196 -1.35 9.04 -1.52
N GLY A 197 -1.08 9.67 -2.67
CA GLY A 197 0.24 9.81 -3.26
C GLY A 197 1.10 10.92 -2.66
N ALA A 198 0.49 11.89 -1.97
CA ALA A 198 1.13 13.11 -1.50
C ALA A 198 1.86 12.99 -0.14
N GLY A 199 2.39 11.79 0.18
CA GLY A 199 3.27 11.61 1.34
C GLY A 199 2.59 11.26 2.67
N ASN A 200 1.39 10.66 2.65
CA ASN A 200 0.76 10.16 3.88
C ASN A 200 1.41 8.84 4.35
N LYS A 201 2.58 8.96 5.00
CA LYS A 201 3.39 7.82 5.46
C LYS A 201 2.63 6.83 6.37
N SER A 202 1.63 7.29 7.12
CA SER A 202 0.89 6.45 8.08
C SER A 202 -0.09 5.48 7.41
N GLU A 203 -0.43 5.69 6.15
CA GLU A 203 -1.39 4.84 5.42
C GLU A 203 -0.72 3.64 4.74
N HIS A 204 0.62 3.53 4.77
CA HIS A 204 1.39 2.40 4.18
C HIS A 204 0.87 1.96 2.80
N VAL A 205 0.66 2.93 1.93
CA VAL A 205 -0.07 2.74 0.68
C VAL A 205 0.70 1.79 -0.24
N LYS A 206 0.01 0.76 -0.74
CA LYS A 206 0.45 -0.12 -1.82
C LYS A 206 -0.50 -0.01 -2.98
N THR A 207 0.05 0.21 -4.17
CA THR A 207 -0.73 0.44 -5.40
C THR A 207 -0.35 -0.57 -6.46
N PHE A 208 -1.36 -1.00 -7.20
CA PHE A 208 -1.25 -2.02 -8.23
C PHE A 208 -2.07 -1.64 -9.44
N TRP A 209 -1.55 -1.95 -10.61
CA TRP A 209 -2.31 -2.00 -11.84
C TRP A 209 -2.70 -3.45 -12.13
N ILE A 210 -3.91 -3.64 -12.64
CA ILE A 210 -4.51 -4.94 -12.85
C ILE A 210 -5.01 -5.01 -14.29
N GLU A 211 -4.63 -6.07 -15.00
CA GLU A 211 -5.23 -6.45 -16.28
C GLU A 211 -6.07 -7.71 -16.10
N LEU A 212 -7.38 -7.59 -16.27
CA LEU A 212 -8.30 -8.73 -16.22
C LEU A 212 -8.29 -9.48 -17.56
N LYS A 213 -8.06 -10.80 -17.50
CA LYS A 213 -8.16 -11.72 -18.64
C LYS A 213 -9.53 -12.40 -18.74
N GLY A 214 -10.37 -12.25 -17.72
CA GLY A 214 -11.73 -12.76 -17.64
C GLY A 214 -11.89 -13.92 -16.64
N MET A 215 -13.02 -14.63 -16.73
CA MET A 215 -13.34 -15.76 -15.85
C MET A 215 -12.77 -17.08 -16.39
N ARG A 216 -12.15 -17.89 -15.51
CA ARG A 216 -11.77 -19.29 -15.76
C ARG A 216 -12.03 -20.11 -14.50
N ASP A 217 -12.76 -21.22 -14.63
CA ASP A 217 -13.07 -22.12 -13.50
C ASP A 217 -13.60 -21.36 -12.26
N GLU A 218 -14.54 -20.44 -12.48
CA GLU A 218 -15.13 -19.55 -11.46
C GLU A 218 -14.17 -18.56 -10.79
N LYS A 219 -12.92 -18.49 -11.23
CA LYS A 219 -11.89 -17.56 -10.78
C LYS A 219 -11.74 -16.39 -11.73
N VAL A 220 -11.47 -15.21 -11.17
CA VAL A 220 -11.10 -14.02 -11.93
C VAL A 220 -9.60 -14.12 -12.25
N MET A 221 -9.26 -14.31 -13.52
CA MET A 221 -7.88 -14.44 -13.96
C MET A 221 -7.35 -13.11 -14.51
N GLY A 222 -6.07 -12.83 -14.30
CA GLY A 222 -5.45 -11.60 -14.76
C GLY A 222 -3.98 -11.48 -14.38
N ASP A 223 -3.40 -10.34 -14.76
CA ASP A 223 -2.07 -9.91 -14.34
C ASP A 223 -2.20 -8.77 -13.34
N ILE A 224 -1.30 -8.74 -12.34
CA ILE A 224 -1.22 -7.68 -11.34
C ILE A 224 0.20 -7.16 -11.30
N VAL A 225 0.39 -5.85 -11.34
CA VAL A 225 1.70 -5.18 -11.35
C VAL A 225 1.74 -4.14 -10.24
N GLU A 226 2.68 -4.27 -9.31
CA GLU A 226 2.96 -3.25 -8.29
C GLU A 226 3.49 -1.98 -8.97
N LEU A 227 2.98 -0.82 -8.54
CA LEU A 227 3.32 0.46 -9.15
C LEU A 227 4.43 1.18 -8.38
N ASP A 228 5.33 1.83 -9.13
CA ASP A 228 6.03 2.99 -8.60
C ASP A 228 5.02 4.14 -8.57
N TYR A 229 4.39 4.30 -7.41
CA TYR A 229 3.28 5.22 -7.25
C TYR A 229 3.71 6.67 -7.52
N GLN A 230 4.91 7.07 -7.09
CA GLN A 230 5.43 8.43 -7.32
C GLN A 230 5.67 8.67 -8.81
N LYS A 231 6.28 7.71 -9.53
CA LYS A 231 6.46 7.79 -10.98
C LYS A 231 5.13 7.88 -11.72
N HIS A 232 4.10 7.17 -11.26
CA HIS A 232 2.77 7.25 -11.87
C HIS A 232 2.07 8.60 -11.60
N LEU A 233 2.21 9.17 -10.41
CA LEU A 233 1.68 10.52 -10.11
C LEU A 233 2.36 11.58 -10.99
N ASP A 234 3.69 11.50 -11.15
CA ASP A 234 4.42 12.40 -12.06
C ASP A 234 3.89 12.29 -13.50
N TYR A 235 3.54 11.07 -13.95
CA TYR A 235 2.92 10.84 -15.26
C TYR A 235 1.53 11.48 -15.37
N LEU A 236 0.68 11.30 -14.35
CA LEU A 236 -0.68 11.86 -14.33
C LEU A 236 -0.68 13.39 -14.39
N CYS A 237 0.34 14.07 -13.84
CA CYS A 237 0.42 15.53 -13.89
C CYS A 237 0.40 16.09 -15.32
N THR A 238 0.96 15.37 -16.29
CA THR A 238 1.05 15.78 -17.70
C THR A 238 0.07 15.03 -18.61
N HIS A 239 -0.52 13.93 -18.13
CA HIS A 239 -1.37 13.03 -18.93
C HIS A 239 -2.80 12.88 -18.40
N SER A 240 -3.28 13.83 -17.59
CA SER A 240 -4.68 13.87 -17.13
C SER A 240 -5.52 14.90 -17.87
N PHE A 241 -6.80 14.60 -18.04
CA PHE A 241 -7.74 15.33 -18.90
C PHE A 241 -8.84 15.99 -18.08
N GLU A 242 -9.33 17.14 -18.54
CA GLU A 242 -10.52 17.77 -17.97
C GLU A 242 -11.79 17.05 -18.45
N PRO A 243 -12.77 16.83 -17.56
CA PRO A 243 -14.06 16.26 -17.95
C PRO A 243 -14.84 17.26 -18.82
N SER A 244 -15.46 16.76 -19.89
CA SER A 244 -16.29 17.55 -20.80
C SER A 244 -17.78 17.32 -20.59
N ALA A 245 -18.16 16.09 -20.27
CA ALA A 245 -19.53 15.68 -20.06
C ALA A 245 -19.62 14.57 -19.00
N VAL A 246 -20.83 14.35 -18.49
CA VAL A 246 -21.12 13.31 -17.50
C VAL A 246 -22.33 12.52 -17.97
N GLU A 247 -22.16 11.21 -18.12
CA GLU A 247 -23.26 10.27 -18.31
C GLU A 247 -23.76 9.79 -16.95
N MET A 248 -25.07 9.88 -16.72
CA MET A 248 -25.73 9.47 -15.48
C MET A 248 -26.83 8.47 -15.78
N VAL A 249 -26.80 7.34 -15.07
CA VAL A 249 -27.87 6.33 -15.07
C VAL A 249 -28.70 6.53 -13.80
N PHE A 250 -30.02 6.65 -13.97
CA PHE A 250 -30.98 6.83 -12.89
C PHE A 250 -31.77 5.56 -12.67
N LYS A 251 -32.09 5.25 -11.41
CA LYS A 251 -32.88 4.08 -11.01
C LYS A 251 -34.39 4.31 -11.12
N ASN A 252 -34.86 5.55 -10.92
CA ASN A 252 -36.28 5.87 -10.84
C ASN A 252 -36.58 7.33 -11.28
N PRO A 253 -37.12 7.58 -12.49
CA PRO A 253 -37.37 6.60 -13.56
C PRO A 253 -36.06 6.09 -14.18
N ASN A 254 -36.04 4.80 -14.56
CA ASN A 254 -34.91 4.21 -15.26
C ASN A 254 -34.58 5.00 -16.54
N GLY A 255 -33.32 5.44 -16.67
CA GLY A 255 -32.88 6.16 -17.86
C GLY A 255 -31.42 6.58 -17.80
N CYS A 256 -30.82 6.71 -18.99
CA CYS A 256 -29.48 7.26 -19.16
C CYS A 256 -29.59 8.69 -19.71
N ARG A 257 -28.81 9.63 -19.15
CA ARG A 257 -28.74 11.02 -19.61
C ARG A 257 -27.32 11.51 -19.60
N THR A 258 -27.01 12.40 -20.53
CA THR A 258 -25.71 13.06 -20.60
C THR A 258 -25.88 14.55 -20.34
N PHE A 259 -25.05 15.09 -19.44
CA PHE A 259 -24.99 16.50 -19.12
C PHE A 259 -23.60 17.04 -19.45
N SER A 260 -23.49 18.35 -19.69
CA SER A 260 -22.16 18.97 -19.70
C SER A 260 -21.54 18.87 -18.30
N TYR A 261 -20.20 18.80 -18.21
CA TYR A 261 -19.55 18.74 -16.90
C TYR A 261 -19.89 19.98 -16.05
N GLN A 262 -19.92 21.17 -16.65
CA GLN A 262 -20.29 22.40 -15.95
C GLN A 262 -21.70 22.34 -15.35
N GLU A 263 -22.67 21.81 -16.11
CA GLU A 263 -24.04 21.67 -15.59
C GLU A 263 -24.10 20.69 -14.43
N TYR A 264 -23.41 19.54 -14.55
CA TYR A 264 -23.30 18.56 -13.47
C TYR A 264 -22.67 19.15 -12.21
N ASP A 265 -21.51 19.80 -12.34
CA ASP A 265 -20.71 20.35 -11.25
C ASP A 265 -21.47 21.45 -10.48
N GLN A 266 -22.22 22.30 -11.19
CA GLN A 266 -22.95 23.42 -10.59
C GLN A 266 -24.36 23.04 -10.11
N ASN A 267 -24.99 22.02 -10.69
CA ASN A 267 -26.43 21.77 -10.50
C ASN A 267 -26.77 20.31 -10.15
N PHE A 268 -25.81 19.52 -9.65
CA PHE A 268 -26.03 18.11 -9.30
C PHE A 268 -27.31 17.86 -8.48
N GLN A 269 -27.56 18.68 -7.44
CA GLN A 269 -28.77 18.55 -6.62
C GLN A 269 -30.06 18.75 -7.42
N SER A 270 -30.08 19.71 -8.35
CA SER A 270 -31.23 19.96 -9.23
C SER A 270 -31.44 18.78 -10.21
N ILE A 271 -30.35 18.23 -10.74
CA ILE A 271 -30.38 17.02 -11.59
C ILE A 271 -30.98 15.84 -10.82
N ALA A 272 -30.50 15.58 -9.61
CA ALA A 272 -31.00 14.50 -8.75
C ALA A 272 -32.48 14.70 -8.38
N GLN A 273 -32.91 15.92 -8.06
CA GLN A 273 -34.33 16.22 -7.80
C GLN A 273 -35.21 16.00 -9.03
N ARG A 274 -34.71 16.31 -10.23
CA ARG A 274 -35.48 16.22 -11.48
C ARG A 274 -35.60 14.80 -12.02
N TYR A 275 -34.56 13.99 -11.85
CA TYR A 275 -34.45 12.67 -12.50
C TYR A 275 -34.39 11.50 -11.51
N GLY A 276 -34.36 11.78 -10.21
CA GLY A 276 -34.40 10.77 -9.15
C GLY A 276 -33.03 10.24 -8.76
N THR A 277 -33.03 9.06 -8.13
CA THR A 277 -31.83 8.44 -7.56
C THR A 277 -30.85 8.02 -8.64
N VAL A 278 -29.62 8.53 -8.53
CA VAL A 278 -28.50 8.18 -9.41
C VAL A 278 -27.99 6.79 -9.04
N GLU A 279 -27.87 5.91 -10.03
CA GLU A 279 -27.30 4.58 -9.90
C GLU A 279 -25.83 4.56 -10.33
N ARG A 280 -25.49 5.26 -11.42
CA ARG A 280 -24.13 5.30 -11.97
C ARG A 280 -23.80 6.67 -12.52
N VAL A 281 -22.55 7.09 -12.33
CA VAL A 281 -21.97 8.30 -12.92
C VAL A 281 -20.73 7.90 -13.70
N SER A 282 -20.60 8.37 -14.94
CA SER A 282 -19.45 8.11 -15.80
C SER A 282 -19.00 9.42 -16.46
N PHE A 283 -17.73 9.78 -16.25
CA PHE A 283 -17.16 11.02 -16.78
C PHE A 283 -16.61 10.79 -18.19
N LEU A 284 -16.88 11.74 -19.08
CA LEU A 284 -16.44 11.74 -20.47
C LEU A 284 -15.46 12.87 -20.70
N VAL A 285 -14.54 12.67 -21.64
CA VAL A 285 -13.56 13.66 -22.08
C VAL A 285 -13.79 14.01 -23.55
N SER A 286 -13.32 15.19 -23.97
CA SER A 286 -13.48 15.66 -25.35
C SER A 286 -12.75 14.78 -26.38
N ASP A 287 -11.61 14.20 -26.01
CA ASP A 287 -10.85 13.26 -26.85
C ASP A 287 -10.62 11.92 -26.11
N PRO A 288 -11.57 10.97 -26.21
CA PRO A 288 -11.42 9.65 -25.61
C PRO A 288 -10.24 8.86 -26.16
N TYR A 289 -9.81 9.12 -27.40
CA TYR A 289 -8.66 8.46 -28.00
C TYR A 289 -7.36 8.95 -27.37
N ALA A 290 -7.23 10.24 -27.06
CA ALA A 290 -6.07 10.75 -26.33
C ALA A 290 -5.98 10.16 -24.92
N LEU A 291 -7.09 10.03 -24.22
CA LEU A 291 -7.14 9.36 -22.91
C LEU A 291 -6.70 7.89 -23.02
N SER A 292 -7.25 7.14 -23.97
CA SER A 292 -6.88 5.74 -24.18
C SER A 292 -5.39 5.59 -24.54
N ARG A 293 -4.83 6.50 -25.34
CA ARG A 293 -3.39 6.51 -25.65
C ARG A 293 -2.55 6.79 -24.40
N ALA A 294 -2.94 7.74 -23.56
CA ALA A 294 -2.23 8.04 -22.31
C ALA A 294 -2.22 6.83 -21.37
N ALA A 295 -3.37 6.17 -21.18
CA ALA A 295 -3.45 4.94 -20.37
C ALA A 295 -2.53 3.84 -20.94
N THR A 296 -2.60 3.58 -22.25
CA THR A 296 -1.78 2.55 -22.91
C THR A 296 -0.28 2.83 -22.80
N LEU A 297 0.14 4.10 -22.92
CA LEU A 297 1.55 4.48 -22.74
C LEU A 297 2.02 4.28 -21.29
N ALA A 298 1.13 4.51 -20.32
CA ALA A 298 1.44 4.28 -18.91
C ALA A 298 1.70 2.80 -18.60
N HIS A 299 1.07 1.87 -19.31
CA HIS A 299 1.30 0.42 -19.12
C HIS A 299 2.79 0.08 -19.25
N GLY A 300 3.49 0.69 -20.20
CA GLY A 300 4.94 0.53 -20.33
C GLY A 300 5.70 0.93 -19.06
N LEU A 301 5.29 2.02 -18.40
CA LEU A 301 5.91 2.49 -17.16
C LEU A 301 5.73 1.52 -15.99
N PHE A 302 4.64 0.77 -15.97
CA PHE A 302 4.32 -0.21 -14.93
C PHE A 302 5.21 -1.45 -15.07
N TRP A 303 5.41 -1.91 -16.30
CA TRP A 303 6.22 -3.09 -16.61
C TRP A 303 7.73 -2.85 -16.61
N ASP A 304 8.17 -1.62 -16.93
CA ASP A 304 9.58 -1.20 -17.11
C ASP A 304 10.55 -1.72 -16.03
N ALA A 305 10.09 -1.83 -14.78
CA ALA A 305 10.91 -2.28 -13.65
C ALA A 305 10.21 -3.31 -12.75
N ALA A 306 9.20 -4.01 -13.28
CA ALA A 306 8.48 -5.04 -12.55
C ALA A 306 9.06 -6.42 -12.84
N GLU A 307 9.27 -7.21 -11.80
CA GLU A 307 9.80 -8.58 -11.88
C GLU A 307 8.72 -9.60 -11.48
N PRO A 308 8.60 -10.74 -12.19
CA PRO A 308 7.70 -11.81 -11.79
C PRO A 308 8.00 -12.31 -10.37
N MET A 309 6.97 -12.45 -9.55
CA MET A 309 7.10 -12.87 -8.16
C MET A 309 5.91 -13.75 -7.74
N GLU A 310 6.20 -14.76 -6.93
CA GLU A 310 5.17 -15.56 -6.28
C GLU A 310 4.53 -14.80 -5.13
N ILE A 311 3.21 -14.92 -4.97
CA ILE A 311 2.46 -14.21 -3.92
C ILE A 311 2.95 -14.52 -2.50
N ASP A 312 3.39 -15.75 -2.24
CA ASP A 312 3.98 -16.13 -0.94
C ASP A 312 5.25 -15.34 -0.62
N ALA A 313 6.10 -15.15 -1.64
CA ALA A 313 7.33 -14.39 -1.50
C ALA A 313 7.03 -12.89 -1.30
N TYR A 314 6.04 -12.36 -2.03
CA TYR A 314 5.60 -10.98 -1.88
C TYR A 314 5.04 -10.70 -0.50
N VAL A 315 4.19 -11.57 0.04
CA VAL A 315 3.62 -11.41 1.40
C VAL A 315 4.73 -11.39 2.46
N LYS A 316 5.70 -12.30 2.37
CA LYS A 316 6.85 -12.30 3.28
C LYS A 316 7.65 -11.01 3.19
N ARG A 317 7.89 -10.53 1.97
CA ARG A 317 8.58 -9.26 1.71
C ARG A 317 7.81 -8.09 2.34
N LEU A 318 6.50 -8.02 2.13
CA LEU A 318 5.64 -6.98 2.68
C LEU A 318 5.70 -6.93 4.23
N GLU A 319 5.62 -8.09 4.89
CA GLU A 319 5.75 -8.18 6.35
C GLU A 319 7.13 -7.72 6.83
N HIS A 320 8.18 -8.22 6.19
CA HIS A 320 9.56 -7.83 6.49
C HIS A 320 9.77 -6.32 6.35
N ASP A 321 9.37 -5.74 5.21
CA ASP A 321 9.54 -4.32 4.94
C ASP A 321 8.80 -3.46 5.98
N ARG A 322 7.59 -3.86 6.35
CA ARG A 322 6.76 -3.11 7.29
C ARG A 322 7.33 -3.13 8.71
N LEU A 323 7.96 -4.23 9.11
CA LEU A 323 8.69 -4.32 10.38
C LEU A 323 9.99 -3.50 10.35
N HIS A 324 10.78 -3.64 9.28
CA HIS A 324 12.07 -2.95 9.14
C HIS A 324 11.90 -1.43 9.00
N ASP A 325 10.90 -0.97 8.25
CA ASP A 325 10.58 0.46 8.13
C ASP A 325 10.06 1.06 9.44
N TYR A 326 9.55 0.24 10.35
CA TYR A 326 9.23 0.63 11.73
C TYR A 326 10.46 0.62 12.66
N GLY A 327 11.57 0.00 12.24
CA GLY A 327 12.81 -0.16 13.02
C GLY A 327 12.96 -1.52 13.71
N TYR A 328 11.98 -2.41 13.59
CA TYR A 328 12.08 -3.77 14.14
C TYR A 328 12.80 -4.69 13.16
N THR A 329 14.05 -5.03 13.47
CA THR A 329 14.97 -5.76 12.56
C THR A 329 15.44 -7.11 13.09
N ALA A 330 14.79 -7.61 14.15
CA ALA A 330 15.16 -8.88 14.79
C ALA A 330 14.79 -10.13 13.99
N ASP A 331 13.87 -10.00 13.02
CA ASP A 331 13.43 -11.08 12.11
C ASP A 331 12.95 -12.37 12.80
N ASP A 332 12.41 -12.26 14.01
CA ASP A 332 11.99 -13.37 14.87
C ASP A 332 10.47 -13.50 15.05
N LEU A 333 9.70 -12.53 14.55
CA LEU A 333 8.23 -12.48 14.66
C LEU A 333 7.59 -12.13 13.31
N MET A 334 6.35 -12.55 13.15
CA MET A 334 5.50 -12.20 12.01
C MET A 334 4.62 -11.00 12.35
N LEU A 335 4.53 -10.05 11.42
CA LEU A 335 3.63 -8.90 11.53
C LEU A 335 2.18 -9.37 11.73
N THR A 336 1.53 -8.75 12.71
CA THR A 336 0.14 -9.01 13.07
C THR A 336 -0.62 -7.69 13.07
N GLY A 337 -1.74 -7.64 12.33
CA GLY A 337 -2.58 -6.45 12.27
C GLY A 337 -3.26 -6.17 13.63
N PRO A 338 -3.68 -4.93 13.91
CA PRO A 338 -4.27 -4.59 15.21
C PRO A 338 -5.52 -5.41 15.57
N VAL A 339 -6.41 -5.64 14.59
CA VAL A 339 -7.63 -6.46 14.79
C VAL A 339 -7.27 -7.90 15.19
N ASP A 340 -6.24 -8.45 14.55
CA ASP A 340 -5.72 -9.78 14.83
C ASP A 340 -5.02 -9.85 16.19
N ALA A 341 -4.22 -8.84 16.53
CA ALA A 341 -3.57 -8.72 17.84
C ALA A 341 -4.61 -8.63 18.97
N LYS A 342 -5.67 -7.84 18.79
CA LYS A 342 -6.81 -7.79 19.73
C LYS A 342 -7.45 -9.16 19.91
N LYS A 343 -7.70 -9.87 18.80
CA LYS A 343 -8.29 -11.22 18.83
C LYS A 343 -7.33 -12.23 19.49
N ALA A 344 -6.04 -12.15 19.23
CA ALA A 344 -5.02 -12.99 19.84
C ALA A 344 -4.99 -12.82 21.36
N VAL A 345 -4.85 -11.58 21.83
CA VAL A 345 -4.81 -11.25 23.27
C VAL A 345 -6.10 -11.69 23.97
N ARG A 346 -7.27 -11.54 23.33
CA ARG A 346 -8.55 -12.00 23.88
C ARG A 346 -8.63 -13.52 24.08
N ASN A 347 -7.94 -14.29 23.24
CA ASN A 347 -7.95 -15.76 23.28
C ASN A 347 -6.68 -16.34 23.94
N GLY A 348 -5.90 -15.52 24.66
CA GLY A 348 -4.71 -15.96 25.38
C GLY A 348 -3.51 -16.35 24.51
N LEU A 349 -3.51 -15.96 23.23
CA LEU A 349 -2.37 -16.19 22.33
C LEU A 349 -1.25 -15.18 22.59
N ALA A 350 0.00 -15.62 22.49
CA ALA A 350 1.16 -14.77 22.73
C ALA A 350 1.32 -13.73 21.62
N CYS A 351 1.03 -12.47 21.94
CA CYS A 351 1.15 -11.33 21.05
C CYS A 351 2.06 -10.27 21.68
N TYR A 352 2.96 -9.71 20.88
CA TYR A 352 3.98 -8.77 21.33
C TYR A 352 3.73 -7.38 20.74
N ALA A 353 3.91 -6.34 21.55
CA ALA A 353 4.14 -4.98 21.07
C ALA A 353 5.62 -4.85 20.67
N LEU A 354 5.87 -4.31 19.50
CA LEU A 354 7.21 -4.16 18.93
C LEU A 354 7.67 -2.71 19.04
N TYR A 355 8.99 -2.50 19.13
CA TYR A 355 9.60 -1.18 19.23
C TYR A 355 10.72 -0.97 18.21
N PRO A 356 11.01 0.29 17.80
CA PRO A 356 12.03 0.60 16.79
C PRO A 356 13.47 0.23 17.17
N ASP A 357 13.75 -0.05 18.44
CA ASP A 357 15.05 -0.53 18.90
C ASP A 357 15.19 -2.06 18.83
N SER A 358 14.26 -2.71 18.12
CA SER A 358 14.13 -4.17 18.01
C SER A 358 13.83 -4.88 19.33
N SER A 359 13.41 -4.16 20.37
CA SER A 359 12.83 -4.75 21.57
C SER A 359 11.36 -5.10 21.37
N LYS A 360 10.86 -6.01 22.21
CA LYS A 360 9.46 -6.46 22.21
C LYS A 360 8.95 -6.71 23.61
N GLU A 361 7.65 -6.51 23.80
CA GLU A 361 6.96 -6.68 25.08
C GLU A 361 5.73 -7.57 24.90
N LEU A 362 5.59 -8.61 25.71
CA LEU A 362 4.40 -9.47 25.69
C LEU A 362 3.19 -8.67 26.18
N ILE A 363 2.10 -8.69 25.42
CA ILE A 363 0.86 -8.01 25.76
C ILE A 363 -0.01 -8.93 26.59
N VAL A 364 -0.30 -8.52 27.82
CA VAL A 364 -1.15 -9.27 28.75
C VAL A 364 -2.43 -8.48 29.00
N GLY A 365 -3.55 -8.99 28.47
CA GLY A 365 -4.89 -8.42 28.67
C GLY A 365 -5.28 -7.27 27.75
N ARG A 366 -6.58 -6.96 27.74
CA ARG A 366 -7.22 -5.99 26.82
C ARG A 366 -6.72 -4.55 27.03
N GLU A 367 -6.50 -4.13 28.27
CA GLU A 367 -6.06 -2.76 28.59
C GLU A 367 -4.66 -2.48 28.07
N ALA A 368 -3.72 -3.41 28.28
CA ALA A 368 -2.36 -3.30 27.75
C ALA A 368 -2.38 -3.23 26.21
N TYR A 369 -3.19 -4.07 25.55
CA TYR A 369 -3.37 -3.98 24.09
C TYR A 369 -3.85 -2.58 23.67
N GLN A 370 -4.89 -2.04 24.32
CA GLN A 370 -5.47 -0.75 23.97
C GLN A 370 -4.47 0.40 24.14
N GLU A 371 -3.69 0.41 25.23
CA GLU A 371 -2.66 1.42 25.46
C GLU A 371 -1.59 1.40 24.35
N ARG A 372 -1.06 0.22 24.03
CA ARG A 372 0.00 0.06 23.01
C ARG A 372 -0.51 0.41 21.62
N HIS A 373 -1.74 0.01 21.31
CA HIS A 373 -2.42 0.34 20.07
C HIS A 373 -2.58 1.85 19.90
N PHE A 374 -3.04 2.55 20.95
CA PHE A 374 -3.20 4.00 20.93
C PHE A 374 -1.86 4.73 20.72
N ARG A 375 -0.75 4.16 21.19
CA ARG A 375 0.60 4.68 20.97
C ARG A 375 1.19 4.34 19.59
N GLY A 376 0.44 3.65 18.74
CA GLY A 376 0.87 3.30 17.38
C GLY A 376 1.93 2.20 17.33
N ALA A 377 1.97 1.30 18.33
CA ALA A 377 2.87 0.15 18.30
C ALA A 377 2.49 -0.82 17.16
N LEU A 378 3.49 -1.43 16.53
CA LEU A 378 3.27 -2.61 15.70
C LEU A 378 3.16 -3.86 16.57
N PHE A 379 2.47 -4.87 16.06
CA PHE A 379 2.28 -6.13 16.74
C PHE A 379 2.93 -7.29 16.01
N GLY A 380 3.49 -8.21 16.78
CA GLY A 380 4.15 -9.41 16.27
C GLY A 380 3.73 -10.67 17.01
N MET A 381 3.71 -11.79 16.29
CA MET A 381 3.42 -13.13 16.84
C MET A 381 4.37 -14.16 16.23
N SER A 382 4.59 -15.28 16.92
CA SER A 382 5.32 -16.40 16.33
C SER A 382 4.51 -17.08 15.22
N ALA A 383 5.17 -17.88 14.38
CA ALA A 383 4.51 -18.65 13.34
C ALA A 383 3.48 -19.64 13.94
N GLU A 384 3.83 -20.25 15.07
CA GLU A 384 2.98 -21.19 15.80
C GLU A 384 1.70 -20.53 16.29
N GLU A 385 1.80 -19.40 17.00
CA GLU A 385 0.66 -18.66 17.54
C GLU A 385 -0.27 -18.15 16.42
N ARG A 386 0.34 -17.66 15.33
CA ARG A 386 -0.41 -17.19 14.17
C ARG A 386 -1.22 -18.32 13.51
N SER A 387 -0.69 -19.54 13.51
CA SER A 387 -1.41 -20.71 13.01
C SER A 387 -2.64 -21.04 13.88
N ILE A 388 -2.55 -20.84 15.18
CA ILE A 388 -3.67 -21.02 16.11
C ILE A 388 -4.71 -19.90 15.92
N LEU A 389 -4.26 -18.66 15.70
CA LEU A 389 -5.15 -17.52 15.45
C LEU A 389 -6.10 -17.75 14.27
N GLN A 390 -5.67 -18.47 13.23
CA GLN A 390 -6.50 -18.77 12.06
C GLN A 390 -7.79 -19.52 12.42
N TYR A 391 -7.79 -20.38 13.45
CA TYR A 391 -8.99 -21.09 13.90
C TYR A 391 -10.04 -20.14 14.49
N PHE A 392 -9.61 -19.04 15.10
CA PHE A 392 -10.52 -18.01 15.62
C PHE A 392 -10.99 -17.02 14.54
N LYS A 393 -10.41 -17.06 13.34
CA LYS A 393 -10.85 -16.24 12.19
C LYS A 393 -11.94 -16.91 11.37
N GLN A 394 -11.94 -18.23 11.32
CA GLN A 394 -12.96 -19.00 10.62
C GLN A 394 -14.21 -19.07 11.50
N ASP A 395 -15.40 -18.96 10.90
CA ASP A 395 -16.66 -19.34 11.55
C ASP A 395 -16.72 -20.88 11.63
N CYS A 396 -15.82 -21.47 12.41
CA CYS A 396 -15.77 -22.91 12.62
C CYS A 396 -16.65 -23.31 13.79
N THR A 397 -17.48 -24.32 13.58
CA THR A 397 -18.06 -25.07 14.69
C THR A 397 -16.92 -25.79 15.43
N PRO A 398 -16.74 -25.59 16.75
CA PRO A 398 -15.71 -26.27 17.51
C PRO A 398 -15.82 -27.79 17.35
N LEU A 399 -14.70 -28.47 17.08
CA LEU A 399 -14.68 -29.93 16.94
C LEU A 399 -15.00 -30.66 18.26
N PHE A 400 -14.69 -30.01 19.38
CA PHE A 400 -14.89 -30.53 20.74
C PHE A 400 -15.75 -29.55 21.55
N THR A 401 -16.58 -30.10 22.44
CA THR A 401 -17.31 -29.35 23.45
C THR A 401 -16.35 -28.80 24.53
N THR A 402 -16.80 -27.81 25.30
CA THR A 402 -16.01 -27.25 26.42
C THR A 402 -15.61 -28.32 27.44
N GLU A 403 -16.48 -29.29 27.71
CA GLU A 403 -16.22 -30.39 28.64
C GLU A 403 -15.15 -31.35 28.11
N GLU A 404 -15.26 -31.74 26.83
CA GLU A 404 -14.23 -32.55 26.15
C GLU A 404 -12.88 -31.84 26.12
N MET A 405 -12.85 -30.53 25.88
CA MET A 405 -11.61 -29.75 25.90
C MET A 405 -10.98 -29.68 27.30
N ARG A 406 -11.78 -29.57 28.37
CA ARG A 406 -11.24 -29.60 29.75
C ARG A 406 -10.62 -30.96 30.06
N GLU A 407 -11.26 -32.04 29.63
CA GLU A 407 -10.74 -33.38 29.83
C GLU A 407 -9.44 -33.60 29.05
N ILE A 408 -9.38 -33.16 27.80
CA ILE A 408 -8.15 -33.20 26.98
C ILE A 408 -7.02 -32.41 27.65
N CYS A 409 -7.28 -31.20 28.14
CA CYS A 409 -6.32 -30.41 28.93
C CYS A 409 -5.82 -31.20 30.15
N SER A 410 -6.74 -31.75 30.96
CA SER A 410 -6.37 -32.44 32.20
C SER A 410 -5.53 -33.69 31.93
N LEU A 411 -5.89 -34.46 30.90
CA LEU A 411 -5.14 -35.66 30.50
C LEU A 411 -3.74 -35.29 29.98
N ALA A 412 -3.62 -34.19 29.23
CA ALA A 412 -2.34 -33.72 28.73
C ALA A 412 -1.42 -33.23 29.86
N VAL A 413 -1.95 -32.49 30.84
CA VAL A 413 -1.20 -32.07 32.04
C VAL A 413 -0.73 -33.29 32.83
N GLN A 414 -1.62 -34.27 33.06
CA GLN A 414 -1.28 -35.49 33.79
C GLN A 414 -0.17 -36.28 33.08
N ALA A 415 -0.24 -36.41 31.76
CA ALA A 415 0.80 -37.06 30.97
C ALA A 415 2.13 -36.28 31.01
N GLY A 416 2.08 -34.94 31.08
CA GLY A 416 3.28 -34.10 31.19
C GLY A 416 4.05 -34.33 32.49
N MET A 417 3.34 -34.68 33.57
CA MET A 417 3.95 -35.00 34.87
C MET A 417 4.76 -36.31 34.85
N GLU A 418 4.60 -37.17 33.84
CA GLU A 418 5.36 -38.41 33.70
C GLU A 418 6.84 -38.17 33.28
N ASN A 419 7.24 -36.90 33.01
CA ASN A 419 8.60 -36.46 32.70
C ASN A 419 9.27 -37.21 31.52
N ASP A 420 8.49 -37.63 30.52
CA ASP A 420 9.01 -38.17 29.27
C ASP A 420 9.58 -37.02 28.40
N PRO A 421 10.92 -36.93 28.23
CA PRO A 421 11.55 -35.82 27.52
C PRO A 421 11.11 -35.73 26.06
N ASP A 422 10.85 -36.88 25.42
CA ASP A 422 10.50 -36.95 24.01
C ASP A 422 9.05 -36.50 23.74
N ARG A 423 8.20 -36.47 24.78
CA ARG A 423 6.78 -36.07 24.70
C ARG A 423 6.47 -34.70 25.29
N SER A 424 7.36 -34.15 26.13
CA SER A 424 7.15 -32.88 26.85
C SER A 424 6.68 -31.74 25.94
N HIS A 425 7.42 -31.47 24.86
CA HIS A 425 7.09 -30.40 23.91
C HIS A 425 5.77 -30.63 23.14
N LEU A 426 5.40 -31.89 22.87
CA LEU A 426 4.11 -32.20 22.24
C LEU A 426 2.95 -31.94 23.20
N LEU A 427 3.12 -32.33 24.47
CA LEU A 427 2.12 -32.13 25.51
C LEU A 427 1.92 -30.64 25.82
N ASP A 428 2.99 -29.87 25.92
CA ASP A 428 2.91 -28.40 26.09
C ASP A 428 2.11 -27.74 24.96
N LYS A 429 2.32 -28.19 23.71
CA LYS A 429 1.55 -27.70 22.55
C LYS A 429 0.07 -28.08 22.62
N ILE A 430 -0.26 -29.28 23.11
CA ILE A 430 -1.65 -29.73 23.26
C ILE A 430 -2.33 -28.92 24.36
N ILE A 431 -1.67 -28.76 25.51
CA ILE A 431 -2.16 -27.99 26.66
C ILE A 431 -2.46 -26.56 26.23
N HIS A 432 -1.47 -25.88 25.64
CA HIS A 432 -1.62 -24.48 25.22
C HIS A 432 -2.80 -24.29 24.23
N LYS A 433 -2.89 -25.14 23.20
CA LYS A 433 -4.01 -25.07 22.24
C LYS A 433 -5.35 -25.30 22.90
N ALA A 434 -5.41 -26.22 23.86
CA ALA A 434 -6.64 -26.54 24.54
C ALA A 434 -7.05 -25.44 25.53
N GLU A 435 -6.09 -24.82 26.22
CA GLU A 435 -6.31 -23.63 27.06
C GLU A 435 -6.89 -22.44 26.27
N CYS A 436 -6.38 -22.18 25.06
CA CYS A 436 -6.91 -21.13 24.19
C CYS A 436 -8.37 -21.36 23.75
N MET A 437 -8.82 -22.61 23.73
CA MET A 437 -10.17 -22.99 23.28
C MET A 437 -11.17 -23.14 24.43
N LEU A 438 -10.69 -23.14 25.68
CA LEU A 438 -11.55 -23.12 26.85
C LEU A 438 -12.11 -21.70 27.05
N PRO A 439 -13.38 -21.56 27.47
CA PRO A 439 -13.90 -20.26 27.86
C PRO A 439 -13.05 -19.74 29.02
N GLN A 440 -12.34 -18.65 28.79
CA GLN A 440 -11.71 -17.92 29.89
C GLN A 440 -12.84 -17.41 30.79
N GLU A 441 -12.69 -17.49 32.11
CA GLU A 441 -13.68 -16.97 33.05
C GLU A 441 -13.97 -15.50 32.71
N GLU A 442 -15.10 -15.28 32.07
CA GLU A 442 -15.59 -13.96 31.72
C GLU A 442 -15.79 -13.19 33.03
N GLN A 443 -14.91 -12.22 33.30
CA GLN A 443 -15.34 -11.02 34.02
C GLN A 443 -16.30 -10.30 33.06
N GLY A 444 -17.56 -10.69 33.16
CA GLY A 444 -18.52 -10.65 32.05
C GLY A 444 -18.85 -9.27 31.53
N TYR A 445 -19.14 -9.19 30.24
CA TYR A 445 -19.94 -8.10 29.65
C TYR A 445 -20.60 -8.52 28.33
N ALA A 446 -21.70 -7.82 28.06
CA ALA A 446 -22.69 -7.95 27.00
C ALA A 446 -22.14 -7.84 25.56
N PRO A 447 -22.89 -8.31 24.54
CA PRO A 447 -22.48 -8.19 23.14
C PRO A 447 -22.44 -6.72 22.70
N GLU A 448 -21.25 -6.25 22.31
CA GLU A 448 -21.05 -4.96 21.65
C GLU A 448 -21.62 -5.04 20.23
N GLN A 449 -22.67 -4.25 19.95
CA GLN A 449 -23.13 -3.96 18.59
C GLN A 449 -21.98 -3.30 17.82
N GLU A 450 -21.68 -3.83 16.64
CA GLU A 450 -20.89 -3.12 15.64
C GLU A 450 -21.60 -1.79 15.35
N ASN A 451 -21.03 -0.69 15.82
CA ASN A 451 -21.49 0.64 15.42
C ASN A 451 -21.11 0.84 13.95
N GLU A 452 -22.03 0.48 13.06
CA GLU A 452 -22.18 1.09 11.75
C GLU A 452 -22.28 2.61 11.93
N TYR A 453 -21.16 3.32 11.79
CA TYR A 453 -21.23 4.73 11.48
C TYR A 453 -21.74 4.86 10.04
N ASN A 454 -23.05 5.01 9.91
CA ASN A 454 -23.69 5.48 8.69
C ASN A 454 -23.00 6.77 8.23
N ARG A 455 -22.39 6.71 7.04
CA ARG A 455 -22.11 7.91 6.25
C ARG A 455 -23.44 8.44 5.73
N GLU A 456 -24.05 9.34 6.50
CA GLU A 456 -24.75 10.47 5.90
C GLU A 456 -23.88 11.71 6.14
N ASP A 457 -23.88 12.59 5.15
CA ASP A 457 -23.14 13.86 5.03
C ASP A 457 -21.75 13.79 4.36
N LEU A 458 -21.78 13.60 3.03
CA LEU A 458 -21.01 14.41 2.08
C LEU A 458 -21.92 14.90 0.95
#